data_AF-A0A804R3X6-F1
#
_entry.id   AF-A0A804R3X6-F1
#
_cell.length_a   1.000
_cell.length_b   1.000
_cell.length_c   1.000
_cell.angle_alpha   90.00
_cell.angle_beta   90.00
_cell.angle_gamma   90.00
#
_symmetry.space_group_name_H-M   'P 1'
#
loop_
_entity.id
_entity.type
_entity.pdbx_description
1 polymer ?
#
loop_
_entity_poly.entity_id
_entity_poly.type
_entity_poly.pdbx_seq_one_letter_code
_entity_poly.pdbx_strand_id
1 'polypeptide(L)'
;MEALVAEPGVEGKESKTPTEAVAQVLASSKFLQNIGLVPATKKSSNGSDPTRVAELEAELESEKQNSLEVRAQLNALKQKLV
;
A
#
# COMPACT_ATOMS: atom_id res chain seq x y z
N MET A 1 46.49 -11.94 -12.14
CA MET A 1 45.09 -11.92 -12.62
C MET A 1 44.54 -13.31 -12.32
N GLU A 2 43.94 -13.47 -11.15
CA GLU A 2 43.35 -14.73 -10.73
C GLU A 2 42.16 -15.02 -11.66
N ALA A 3 42.36 -15.92 -12.62
CA ALA A 3 41.31 -16.39 -13.49
C ALA A 3 40.31 -17.14 -12.60
N LEU A 4 39.17 -16.52 -12.34
CA LEU A 4 38.04 -17.18 -11.69
C LEU A 4 37.67 -18.37 -12.57
N VAL A 5 38.14 -19.54 -12.15
CA VAL A 5 37.78 -20.84 -12.67
C VAL A 5 36.25 -20.86 -12.73
N ALA A 6 35.73 -20.81 -13.96
CA ALA A 6 34.32 -20.98 -14.22
C ALA A 6 33.97 -22.39 -13.78
N GLU A 7 33.45 -22.54 -12.56
CA GLU A 7 32.89 -23.81 -12.11
C GLU A 7 31.82 -24.25 -13.12
N PRO A 8 32.06 -25.35 -13.86
CA PRO A 8 31.07 -25.97 -14.70
C PRO A 8 30.32 -26.95 -13.80
N GLY A 9 29.11 -26.63 -13.35
CA GLY A 9 28.53 -27.46 -12.29
C GLY A 9 27.10 -27.20 -11.88
N VAL A 10 26.17 -27.02 -12.82
CA VAL A 10 24.79 -27.51 -12.60
C VAL A 10 24.22 -28.01 -13.93
N GLU A 11 24.84 -29.08 -14.39
CA GLU A 11 24.31 -29.97 -15.40
C GLU A 11 22.95 -30.50 -14.91
N GLY A 12 21.86 -30.12 -15.57
CA GLY A 12 20.51 -30.60 -15.26
C GLY A 12 19.49 -29.55 -14.81
N LYS A 13 19.84 -28.26 -14.72
CA LYS A 13 18.78 -27.23 -14.70
C LYS A 13 18.39 -26.93 -16.14
N GLU A 14 17.23 -27.45 -16.54
CA GLU A 14 16.54 -27.05 -17.76
C GLU A 14 16.70 -25.54 -17.94
N SER A 15 17.35 -25.14 -19.02
CA SER A 15 17.59 -23.74 -19.35
C SER A 15 16.23 -23.08 -19.51
N LYS A 16 15.76 -22.40 -18.46
CA LYS A 16 14.48 -21.72 -18.47
C LYS A 16 14.43 -20.75 -19.63
N THR A 17 13.35 -20.80 -20.39
CA THR A 17 13.10 -19.81 -21.43
C THR A 17 12.96 -18.42 -20.77
N PRO A 18 13.30 -17.31 -21.46
CA PRO A 18 13.08 -15.96 -20.93
C PRO A 18 11.63 -15.74 -20.46
N THR A 19 10.67 -16.35 -21.17
CA THR A 19 9.25 -16.33 -20.82
C THR A 19 8.97 -16.98 -19.46
N GLU A 20 9.56 -18.15 -19.18
CA GLU A 20 9.43 -18.81 -17.88
C GLU A 20 10.07 -17.99 -16.75
N ALA A 21 11.21 -17.35 -17.01
CA ALA A 21 11.86 -16.48 -16.03
C ALA A 21 10.94 -15.29 -15.66
N VAL A 22 10.33 -14.66 -16.67
CA VAL A 22 9.36 -13.58 -16.44
C VAL A 22 8.13 -14.09 -15.69
N ALA A 23 7.57 -15.24 -16.08
CA ALA A 23 6.40 -15.83 -15.41
C ALA A 23 6.69 -16.14 -13.93
N GLN A 24 7.87 -16.68 -13.62
CA GLN A 24 8.29 -16.96 -12.24
C GLN A 24 8.43 -15.68 -11.42
N VAL A 25 9.07 -14.65 -11.98
CA VAL A 25 9.23 -13.35 -11.30
C VAL A 25 7.85 -12.74 -11.06
N LEU A 26 6.98 -12.71 -12.06
CA LEU A 26 5.61 -12.19 -11.93
C LEU A 26 4.80 -12.96 -10.89
N ALA A 27 4.90 -14.28 -10.85
CA ALA A 27 4.20 -15.10 -9.85
C ALA A 27 4.69 -14.85 -8.42
N SER A 28 5.97 -14.54 -8.24
CA SER A 28 6.56 -14.21 -6.93
C SER A 28 6.43 -12.73 -6.53
N SER A 29 6.09 -11.86 -7.49
CA SER A 29 6.09 -10.41 -7.32
C SER A 29 4.72 -9.90 -6.88
N LYS A 30 4.72 -8.91 -5.99
CA LYS A 30 3.52 -8.13 -5.63
C LYS A 30 3.32 -6.90 -6.52
N PHE A 31 4.14 -6.72 -7.56
CA PHE A 31 4.09 -5.52 -8.40
C PHE A 31 2.69 -5.24 -8.93
N LEU A 32 2.02 -6.24 -9.53
CA LEU A 32 0.68 -6.08 -10.08
C LEU A 32 -0.38 -5.75 -9.02
N GLN A 33 -0.19 -6.25 -7.79
CA GLN A 33 -1.04 -5.91 -6.65
C GLN A 33 -0.80 -4.46 -6.20
N ASN A 34 0.47 -4.06 -6.09
CA ASN A 34 0.85 -2.72 -5.62
C ASN A 34 0.39 -1.60 -6.56
N ILE A 35 0.39 -1.85 -7.87
CA ILE A 35 -0.13 -0.90 -8.86
C ILE A 35 -1.66 -0.99 -9.05
N GLY A 36 -2.33 -1.91 -8.35
CA GLY A 36 -3.78 -2.11 -8.44
C GLY A 36 -4.28 -2.83 -9.70
N LEU A 37 -3.40 -3.46 -10.49
CA LEU A 37 -3.80 -4.21 -11.68
C LEU A 37 -4.36 -5.60 -11.34
N VAL A 38 -3.85 -6.23 -10.27
CA VAL A 38 -4.34 -7.52 -9.77
C VAL A 38 -4.97 -7.32 -8.40
N PRO A 39 -6.23 -7.75 -8.18
CA PRO A 39 -6.85 -7.72 -6.86
C PRO A 39 -6.00 -8.49 -5.85
N ALA A 40 -5.82 -7.92 -4.65
CA ALA A 40 -5.19 -8.62 -3.55
C ALA A 40 -5.94 -9.93 -3.27
N THR A 41 -5.41 -11.06 -3.74
CA THR A 41 -6.03 -12.35 -3.46
C THR A 41 -5.85 -12.63 -1.97
N LYS A 42 -6.98 -12.64 -1.26
CA LYS A 42 -7.18 -12.90 0.18
C LYS A 42 -7.22 -11.65 1.09
N LYS A 43 -8.47 -11.33 1.43
CA LYS A 43 -8.97 -10.92 2.75
C LYS A 43 -8.37 -9.64 3.33
N SER A 44 -8.72 -8.52 2.73
CA SER A 44 -9.40 -7.47 3.50
C SER A 44 -10.22 -6.66 2.51
N SER A 45 -11.53 -6.88 2.52
CA SER A 45 -12.53 -6.13 1.76
C SER A 45 -12.66 -4.67 2.22
N ASN A 46 -11.57 -4.06 2.67
CA ASN A 46 -11.58 -2.69 3.20
C ASN A 46 -11.00 -1.67 2.20
N GLY A 47 -10.53 -2.11 1.03
CA GLY A 47 -10.09 -1.23 -0.05
C GLY A 47 -11.15 -1.17 -1.13
N SER A 48 -11.79 -0.01 -1.31
CA SER A 48 -12.82 0.25 -2.33
C SER A 48 -14.26 -0.18 -2.01
N ASP A 49 -14.66 -0.19 -0.73
CA ASP A 49 -16.10 -0.09 -0.46
C ASP A 49 -16.49 1.40 -0.58
N PRO A 50 -17.32 1.82 -1.57
CA PRO A 50 -17.79 3.20 -1.66
C PRO A 50 -18.49 3.66 -0.37
N THR A 51 -19.04 2.73 0.42
CA THR A 51 -19.58 3.04 1.74
C THR A 51 -18.50 3.51 2.71
N ARG A 52 -17.30 2.93 2.68
CA ARG A 52 -16.19 3.34 3.54
C ARG A 52 -15.68 4.75 3.20
N VAL A 53 -15.68 5.12 1.92
CA VAL A 53 -15.33 6.48 1.50
C VAL A 53 -16.36 7.47 2.05
N ALA A 54 -17.65 7.17 1.89
CA ALA A 54 -18.72 8.02 2.43
C ALA A 54 -18.67 8.14 3.97
N GLU A 55 -18.37 7.06 4.68
CA GLU A 55 -18.14 7.08 6.13
C GLU A 55 -16.97 7.98 6.52
N LEU A 56 -15.82 7.83 5.85
CA LEU A 56 -14.63 8.65 6.12
C LEU A 56 -14.88 10.14 5.82
N GLU A 57 -15.63 10.44 4.76
CA GLU A 57 -16.04 11.80 4.45
C GLU A 57 -16.96 12.38 5.54
N ALA A 58 -17.90 11.59 6.06
CA ALA A 58 -18.76 11.99 7.17
C ALA A 58 -17.98 12.18 8.49
N GLU A 59 -17.05 11.26 8.81
CA GLU A 59 -16.14 11.37 9.95
C GLU A 59 -15.27 12.64 9.85
N LEU A 60 -14.74 12.94 8.66
CA LEU A 60 -13.94 14.13 8.41
C LEU A 60 -14.75 15.42 8.62
N GLU A 61 -16.00 15.47 8.17
CA GLU A 61 -16.85 16.65 8.34
C GLU A 61 -17.24 16.86 9.80
N SER A 62 -17.55 15.78 10.53
CA SER A 62 -17.75 15.79 11.98
C SER A 62 -16.52 16.33 12.72
N GLU A 63 -15.32 15.85 12.37
CA GLU A 63 -14.06 16.28 12.99
C GLU A 63 -13.78 17.78 12.73
N LYS A 64 -14.05 18.28 11.51
CA LYS A 64 -13.93 19.72 11.21
C LYS A 64 -14.84 20.57 12.09
N GLN A 65 -16.10 20.16 12.25
CA GLN A 65 -17.06 20.87 13.08
C GLN A 65 -16.64 20.88 14.56
N ASN A 66 -16.21 19.72 15.08
CA ASN A 66 -15.68 19.61 16.44
C ASN A 66 -14.46 20.54 16.65
N SER A 67 -13.52 20.55 15.69
CA SER A 67 -12.36 21.42 15.70
C SER A 67 -12.72 22.91 15.73
N LEU A 68 -13.80 23.32 15.06
CA LEU A 68 -14.28 24.71 15.12
C LEU A 68 -14.86 25.05 16.50
N GLU A 69 -15.65 24.15 17.08
CA GLU A 69 -16.22 24.33 18.42
C GLU A 69 -15.15 24.40 19.50
N VAL A 70 -14.17 23.51 19.47
CA VAL A 70 -13.02 23.54 20.39
C VAL A 70 -12.24 24.85 20.26
N ARG A 71 -12.01 25.32 19.02
CA ARG A 71 -11.35 26.62 18.79
C ARG A 71 -12.17 27.78 19.33
N ALA A 72 -13.50 27.77 19.17
CA ALA A 72 -14.38 28.80 19.72
C ALA A 72 -14.36 28.83 21.24
N GLN A 73 -14.43 27.66 21.90
CA GLN A 73 -14.33 27.54 23.35
C GLN A 73 -12.97 28.05 23.88
N LEU A 74 -11.87 27.67 23.20
CA LEU A 74 -10.54 28.15 23.54
C LEU A 74 -10.42 29.67 23.44
N ASN A 75 -10.98 30.27 22.39
CA ASN A 75 -10.99 31.72 22.23
C ASN A 75 -11.83 32.43 23.29
N ALA A 76 -12.99 31.88 23.65
CA ALA A 76 -13.82 32.41 24.73
C ALA A 76 -13.11 32.35 26.10
N LEU A 77 -12.36 31.28 26.37
CA LEU A 77 -11.55 31.17 27.59
C LEU A 77 -10.41 32.20 27.59
N LYS A 78 -9.72 32.39 26.47
CA LYS A 78 -8.67 33.41 26.35
C LYS A 78 -9.21 34.82 26.61
N GLN A 79 -10.41 35.15 26.13
CA GLN A 79 -11.03 36.45 26.36
C GLN A 79 -11.43 36.67 27.83
N LYS A 80 -11.69 35.61 28.60
CA LYS A 80 -12.00 35.73 30.04
C LYS A 80 -10.77 35.93 30.92
N LEU A 81 -9.57 35.63 30.40
CA LEU A 81 -8.31 35.75 31.14
C LEU A 81 -7.67 37.14 30.97
N VAL A 82 -8.12 37.93 29.99
CA VAL A 82 -7.69 39.30 29.74
C VAL A 82 -8.61 40.26 30.48
#